data_AF-A0A836IA73-F1
#
_entry.id   AF-A0A836IA73-F1
#
_cell.length_a   1.000
_cell.length_b   1.000
_cell.length_c   1.000
_cell.angle_alpha   90.00
_cell.angle_beta   90.00
_cell.angle_gamma   90.00
#
_symmetry.space_group_name_H-M   'P 1'
#
loop_
_entity.id
_entity.type
_entity.pdbx_description
1 polymer ?
#
loop_
_entity_poly.entity_id
_entity_poly.type
_entity_poly.pdbx_seq_one_letter_code
_entity_poly.pdbx_strand_id
1 'polypeptide(L)'
;MSITIGINGFGPVGKSAFLAALADPSLTVTAIVDASVCAAYIAFVIEQEYPRRNPAGPPVRVTDTKKDQIVLNDTSVVHVSAAQDPQSSLWKQYGAHYVLECTGLYTTRSRCWGHVTGGAAGVFIAASSADTNTVMASSALERLSASLPVCAVGTPIGAAVAPVLSALTKVVEVEHVIYTALHGPQPPHPIGAKSEDRRDWRQARLQSFASCAMASSRDNGAETVFSLLPHLSGHVSASAFQVPVVQGCAIDLVVYTKEAASADDVASAFAHTAGDSEPAAKVCIANGPMISVDCIGSSTIFLDATSSRSSADGKLHHMVLWVDLECYYTAALLSLVKEVHAIHASPSS
;
A
#
# COMPACT_ATOMS: atom_id res chain seq x y z
N MET A 1 -13.53 20.80 -3.29
CA MET A 1 -14.41 19.68 -3.68
C MET A 1 -13.76 18.40 -3.20
N SER A 2 -14.53 17.34 -2.90
CA SER A 2 -13.92 16.04 -2.60
C SER A 2 -13.26 15.46 -3.86
N ILE A 3 -12.21 14.68 -3.65
CA ILE A 3 -11.45 14.04 -4.73
C ILE A 3 -12.20 12.76 -5.12
N THR A 4 -12.66 12.68 -6.36
CA THR A 4 -13.42 11.52 -6.84
C THR A 4 -12.49 10.44 -7.37
N ILE A 5 -12.65 9.23 -6.84
CA ILE A 5 -11.83 8.07 -7.20
C ILE A 5 -12.69 6.90 -7.68
N GLY A 6 -12.16 6.18 -8.66
CA GLY A 6 -12.63 4.87 -9.08
C GLY A 6 -11.65 3.78 -8.64
N ILE A 7 -12.16 2.59 -8.37
CA ILE A 7 -11.34 1.43 -7.97
C ILE A 7 -11.51 0.35 -9.03
N ASN A 8 -10.42 -0.04 -9.69
CA ASN A 8 -10.39 -1.21 -10.57
C ASN A 8 -9.81 -2.40 -9.81
N GLY A 9 -10.61 -3.46 -9.64
CA GLY A 9 -10.27 -4.61 -8.80
C GLY A 9 -10.66 -4.41 -7.33
N PHE A 10 -11.61 -5.22 -6.86
CA PHE A 10 -12.16 -5.22 -5.50
C PHE A 10 -11.61 -6.39 -4.65
N GLY A 11 -10.35 -6.75 -4.90
CA GLY A 11 -9.57 -7.69 -4.07
C GLY A 11 -9.13 -7.07 -2.73
N PRO A 12 -8.15 -7.66 -2.02
CA PRO A 12 -7.71 -7.17 -0.70
C PRO A 12 -7.36 -5.67 -0.68
N VAL A 13 -6.49 -5.21 -1.58
CA VAL A 13 -6.08 -3.79 -1.65
C VAL A 13 -7.24 -2.89 -2.07
N GLY A 14 -8.00 -3.24 -3.10
CA GLY A 14 -9.13 -2.44 -3.57
C GLY A 14 -10.24 -2.32 -2.53
N LYS A 15 -10.56 -3.40 -1.82
CA LYS A 15 -11.51 -3.40 -0.71
C LYS A 15 -11.00 -2.54 0.46
N SER A 16 -9.72 -2.66 0.81
CA SER A 16 -9.12 -1.84 1.87
C SER A 16 -9.15 -0.36 1.51
N ALA A 17 -8.78 -0.01 0.28
CA ALA A 17 -8.84 1.35 -0.26
C ALA A 17 -10.25 1.92 -0.27
N PHE A 18 -11.25 1.10 -0.63
CA PHE A 18 -12.64 1.50 -0.54
C PHE A 18 -13.06 1.83 0.89
N LEU A 19 -12.80 0.93 1.85
CA LEU A 19 -13.18 1.11 3.25
C LEU A 19 -12.43 2.28 3.92
N ALA A 20 -11.17 2.50 3.56
CA ALA A 20 -10.39 3.65 4.02
C ALA A 20 -10.91 4.96 3.43
N ALA A 21 -11.23 4.99 2.13
CA ALA A 21 -11.78 6.18 1.47
C ALA A 21 -13.17 6.56 2.01
N LEU A 22 -14.00 5.59 2.43
CA LEU A 22 -15.28 5.87 3.08
C LEU A 22 -15.14 6.59 4.43
N ALA A 23 -14.03 6.37 5.13
CA ALA A 23 -13.74 7.04 6.40
C ALA A 23 -13.13 8.44 6.21
N ASP A 24 -12.81 8.83 4.97
CA ASP A 24 -12.10 10.05 4.65
C ASP A 24 -12.99 11.04 3.88
N PRO A 25 -13.44 12.15 4.51
CA PRO A 25 -14.35 13.09 3.88
C PRO A 25 -13.72 13.87 2.71
N SER A 26 -12.40 13.83 2.55
CA SER A 26 -11.72 14.45 1.41
C SER A 26 -11.83 13.62 0.12
N LEU A 27 -12.23 12.35 0.24
CA LEU A 27 -12.33 11.40 -0.87
C LEU A 27 -13.80 11.02 -1.14
N THR A 28 -14.09 10.64 -2.37
CA THR A 28 -15.40 10.09 -2.74
C THR A 28 -15.20 8.98 -3.76
N VAL A 29 -15.56 7.75 -3.40
CA VAL A 29 -15.53 6.64 -4.34
C VAL A 29 -16.79 6.69 -5.19
N THR A 30 -16.64 6.80 -6.51
CA THR A 30 -17.79 6.92 -7.41
C THR A 30 -18.00 5.69 -8.29
N ALA A 31 -16.98 4.84 -8.42
CA ALA A 31 -17.06 3.61 -9.21
C ALA A 31 -16.17 2.49 -8.65
N ILE A 32 -16.67 1.27 -8.71
CA ILE A 32 -15.92 0.03 -8.52
C ILE A 32 -16.10 -0.81 -9.79
N VAL A 33 -14.99 -1.21 -10.40
CA VAL A 33 -14.97 -2.05 -11.59
C VAL A 33 -14.28 -3.37 -11.24
N ASP A 34 -15.03 -4.46 -11.24
CA ASP A 34 -14.51 -5.80 -11.02
C ASP A 34 -15.54 -6.84 -11.49
N ALA A 35 -15.12 -7.77 -12.35
CA ALA A 35 -15.99 -8.79 -12.93
C ALA A 35 -16.41 -9.91 -11.95
N SER A 36 -15.77 -10.00 -10.79
CA SER A 36 -15.98 -11.05 -9.78
C SER A 36 -16.94 -10.66 -8.65
N VAL A 37 -17.34 -9.38 -8.57
CA VAL A 37 -18.25 -8.88 -7.52
C VAL A 37 -19.47 -8.18 -8.10
N CYS A 38 -20.49 -8.01 -7.27
CA CYS A 38 -21.72 -7.28 -7.60
C CYS A 38 -22.07 -6.26 -6.52
N ALA A 39 -23.02 -5.38 -6.82
CA ALA A 39 -23.45 -4.33 -5.89
C ALA A 39 -23.91 -4.87 -4.53
N ALA A 40 -24.63 -6.00 -4.52
CA ALA A 40 -25.07 -6.63 -3.27
C ALA A 40 -23.90 -7.15 -2.41
N TYR A 41 -22.82 -7.65 -3.03
CA TYR A 41 -21.63 -8.09 -2.31
C TYR A 41 -20.89 -6.90 -1.69
N ILE A 42 -20.72 -5.81 -2.44
CA ILE A 42 -20.07 -4.59 -1.94
C ILE A 42 -20.90 -3.99 -0.81
N ALA A 43 -22.23 -3.94 -0.95
CA ALA A 43 -23.13 -3.49 0.12
C ALA A 43 -22.96 -4.32 1.41
N PHE A 44 -22.89 -5.64 1.28
CA PHE A 44 -22.61 -6.54 2.40
C PHE A 44 -21.25 -6.23 3.05
N VAL A 45 -20.19 -6.01 2.25
CA VAL A 45 -18.86 -5.64 2.77
C VAL A 45 -18.93 -4.33 3.56
N ILE A 46 -19.68 -3.33 3.09
CA ILE A 46 -19.87 -2.06 3.83
C ILE A 46 -20.53 -2.34 5.18
N GLU A 47 -21.67 -3.01 5.19
CA GLU A 47 -22.44 -3.26 6.41
C GLU A 47 -21.67 -4.11 7.43
N GLN A 48 -20.84 -5.04 6.97
CA GLN A 48 -20.17 -6.01 7.83
C GLN A 48 -18.75 -5.60 8.23
N GLU A 49 -17.97 -5.01 7.33
CA GLU A 49 -16.54 -4.74 7.57
C GLU A 49 -16.28 -3.28 7.95
N TYR A 50 -17.01 -2.31 7.39
CA TYR A 50 -16.74 -0.89 7.64
C TYR A 50 -16.84 -0.50 9.13
N PRO A 51 -17.91 -0.84 9.88
CA PRO A 51 -18.02 -0.47 11.30
C PRO A 51 -16.94 -1.10 12.18
N ARG A 52 -16.42 -2.28 11.79
CA ARG A 52 -15.35 -2.98 12.52
C ARG A 52 -13.99 -2.36 12.27
N ARG A 53 -13.71 -1.96 11.03
CA ARG A 53 -12.44 -1.30 10.65
C ARG A 53 -12.40 0.16 11.06
N ASN A 54 -13.54 0.84 11.07
CA ASN A 54 -13.65 2.27 11.37
C ASN A 54 -14.67 2.54 12.49
N PRO A 55 -14.46 2.00 13.71
CA PRO A 55 -15.44 2.13 14.80
C PRO A 55 -15.65 3.57 15.28
N ALA A 56 -14.64 4.44 15.09
CA ALA A 56 -14.71 5.88 15.38
C ALA A 56 -14.95 6.73 14.12
N GLY A 57 -15.12 6.10 12.94
CA GLY A 57 -15.33 6.79 11.68
C GLY A 57 -16.77 7.27 11.49
N PRO A 58 -17.05 8.09 10.45
CA PRO A 58 -18.40 8.51 10.14
C PRO A 58 -19.27 7.28 9.80
N PRO A 59 -20.53 7.22 10.25
CA PRO A 59 -21.40 6.10 9.91
C PRO A 59 -21.67 6.10 8.40
N VAL A 60 -21.59 4.91 7.79
CA VAL A 60 -21.93 4.68 6.39
C VAL A 60 -23.03 3.63 6.34
N ARG A 61 -24.14 3.99 5.70
CA ARG A 61 -25.29 3.12 5.50
C ARG A 61 -25.57 2.97 4.02
N VAL A 62 -25.80 1.74 3.59
CA VAL A 62 -26.36 1.45 2.28
C VAL A 62 -27.87 1.71 2.33
N THR A 63 -28.37 2.61 1.50
CA THR A 63 -29.79 3.00 1.49
C THR A 63 -30.54 2.53 0.26
N ASP A 64 -29.85 2.26 -0.84
CA ASP A 64 -30.39 1.57 -2.01
C ASP A 64 -29.31 0.71 -2.67
N THR A 65 -29.70 -0.40 -3.28
CA THR A 65 -28.82 -1.29 -4.03
C THR A 65 -29.54 -1.74 -5.29
N LYS A 66 -28.98 -1.36 -6.44
CA LYS A 66 -29.41 -1.81 -7.77
C LYS A 66 -28.34 -2.71 -8.36
N LYS A 67 -28.61 -3.30 -9.52
CA LYS A 67 -27.68 -4.23 -10.19
C LYS A 67 -26.29 -3.62 -10.44
N ASP A 68 -26.25 -2.33 -10.74
CA ASP A 68 -25.10 -1.58 -11.26
C ASP A 68 -24.72 -0.36 -10.39
N GLN A 69 -25.33 -0.20 -9.22
CA GLN A 69 -24.99 0.90 -8.30
C GLN A 69 -25.44 0.64 -6.86
N ILE A 70 -24.80 1.35 -5.94
CA ILE A 70 -25.10 1.39 -4.51
C ILE A 70 -25.27 2.84 -4.10
N VAL A 71 -26.27 3.15 -3.28
CA VAL A 71 -26.47 4.48 -2.70
C VAL A 71 -26.06 4.45 -1.24
N LEU A 72 -25.19 5.37 -0.84
CA LEU A 72 -24.67 5.54 0.51
C LEU A 72 -25.23 6.82 1.11
N ASN A 73 -25.73 6.73 2.34
CA ASN A 73 -26.25 7.85 3.12
C ASN A 73 -27.21 8.75 2.31
N ASP A 74 -28.07 8.14 1.48
CA ASP A 74 -29.09 8.78 0.62
C ASP A 74 -28.57 9.78 -0.43
N THR A 75 -27.25 9.94 -0.56
CA THR A 75 -26.66 11.05 -1.34
C THR A 75 -25.55 10.62 -2.28
N SER A 76 -24.70 9.67 -1.86
CA SER A 76 -23.52 9.28 -2.63
C SER A 76 -23.81 8.02 -3.43
N VAL A 77 -23.52 8.05 -4.73
CA VAL A 77 -23.71 6.89 -5.62
C VAL A 77 -22.36 6.28 -5.96
N VAL A 78 -22.25 4.97 -5.74
CA VAL A 78 -21.11 4.15 -6.20
C VAL A 78 -21.58 3.28 -7.33
N HIS A 79 -21.10 3.52 -8.54
CA HIS A 79 -21.37 2.65 -9.69
C HIS A 79 -20.60 1.35 -9.59
N VAL A 80 -21.20 0.25 -10.02
CA VAL A 80 -20.60 -1.08 -10.02
C VAL A 80 -20.64 -1.63 -11.43
N SER A 81 -19.47 -1.97 -11.97
CA SER A 81 -19.34 -2.50 -13.33
C SER A 81 -18.48 -3.74 -13.37
N ALA A 82 -18.79 -4.64 -14.30
CA ALA A 82 -18.04 -5.86 -14.57
C ALA A 82 -17.17 -5.74 -15.84
N ALA A 83 -16.88 -4.52 -16.28
CA ALA A 83 -16.01 -4.26 -17.42
C ALA A 83 -14.64 -4.93 -17.24
N GLN A 84 -14.18 -5.66 -18.24
CA GLN A 84 -12.91 -6.40 -18.19
C GLN A 84 -11.75 -5.62 -18.80
N ASP A 85 -12.03 -4.80 -19.81
CA ASP A 85 -11.03 -3.98 -20.48
C ASP A 85 -11.01 -2.57 -19.86
N PRO A 86 -9.86 -2.09 -19.36
CA PRO A 86 -9.66 -0.71 -18.90
C PRO A 86 -10.21 0.36 -19.85
N GLN A 87 -10.14 0.16 -21.17
CA GLN A 87 -10.65 1.11 -22.17
C GLN A 87 -12.19 1.20 -22.18
N SER A 88 -12.86 0.11 -21.84
CA SER A 88 -14.32 0.03 -21.79
C SER A 88 -14.91 0.62 -20.48
N SER A 89 -14.05 0.94 -19.51
CA SER A 89 -14.47 1.49 -18.23
C SER A 89 -14.89 2.94 -18.38
N LEU A 90 -16.16 3.22 -18.05
CA LEU A 90 -16.81 4.51 -18.25
C LEU A 90 -16.49 5.51 -17.10
N TRP A 91 -15.21 5.68 -16.75
CA TRP A 91 -14.78 6.47 -15.58
C TRP A 91 -15.34 7.89 -15.58
N LYS A 92 -15.28 8.58 -16.73
CA LYS A 92 -15.85 9.92 -16.88
C LYS A 92 -17.34 9.97 -16.60
N GLN A 93 -18.09 8.97 -17.08
CA GLN A 93 -19.54 8.89 -16.86
C GLN A 93 -19.85 8.61 -15.39
N TYR A 94 -19.05 7.76 -14.74
CA TYR A 94 -19.16 7.48 -13.32
C TYR A 94 -18.56 8.58 -12.43
N GLY A 95 -18.05 9.68 -12.99
CA GLY A 95 -17.48 10.80 -12.24
C GLY A 95 -16.15 10.49 -11.53
N ALA A 96 -15.47 9.40 -11.87
CA ALA A 96 -14.17 9.05 -11.29
C ALA A 96 -13.05 9.85 -11.96
N HIS A 97 -12.43 10.77 -11.22
CA HIS A 97 -11.34 11.59 -11.75
C HIS A 97 -9.99 10.86 -11.69
N TYR A 98 -9.76 10.08 -10.64
CA TYR A 98 -8.60 9.21 -10.49
C TYR A 98 -9.00 7.75 -10.42
N VAL A 99 -8.10 6.85 -10.82
CA VAL A 99 -8.32 5.40 -10.74
C VAL A 99 -7.22 4.74 -9.92
N LEU A 100 -7.62 3.92 -8.95
CA LEU A 100 -6.75 2.97 -8.27
C LEU A 100 -6.80 1.66 -9.05
N GLU A 101 -5.66 1.26 -9.62
CA GLU A 101 -5.52 -0.01 -10.31
C GLU A 101 -5.03 -1.08 -9.32
N CYS A 102 -5.98 -1.85 -8.80
CA CYS A 102 -5.81 -2.82 -7.72
C CYS A 102 -6.03 -4.28 -8.17
N THR A 103 -6.11 -4.55 -9.48
CA THR A 103 -6.34 -5.92 -10.00
C THR A 103 -5.10 -6.80 -9.93
N GLY A 104 -3.91 -6.20 -9.98
CA GLY A 104 -2.64 -6.90 -10.19
C GLY A 104 -2.43 -7.43 -11.61
N LEU A 105 -3.38 -7.23 -12.53
CA LEU A 105 -3.33 -7.70 -13.92
C LEU A 105 -2.73 -6.66 -14.87
N TYR A 106 -3.06 -5.40 -14.62
CA TYR A 106 -2.61 -4.24 -15.39
C TYR A 106 -1.53 -3.52 -14.59
N THR A 107 -0.30 -4.00 -14.69
CA THR A 107 0.85 -3.47 -13.93
C THR A 107 1.79 -2.61 -14.77
N THR A 108 1.41 -2.26 -16.00
CA THR A 108 2.22 -1.44 -16.91
C THR A 108 1.48 -0.19 -17.34
N ARG A 109 2.20 0.92 -17.55
CA ARG A 109 1.69 2.17 -18.09
C ARG A 109 0.87 1.95 -19.34
N SER A 110 1.43 1.17 -20.26
CA SER A 110 0.80 0.78 -21.52
C SER A 110 -0.57 0.11 -21.32
N ARG A 111 -0.67 -0.80 -20.36
CA ARG A 111 -1.92 -1.52 -20.05
C ARG A 111 -2.93 -0.65 -19.32
N CYS A 112 -2.46 0.18 -18.40
CA CYS A 112 -3.32 1.08 -17.63
C CYS A 112 -3.81 2.29 -18.43
N TRP A 113 -3.20 2.57 -19.59
CA TRP A 113 -3.59 3.71 -20.43
C TRP A 113 -5.06 3.67 -20.84
N GLY A 114 -5.67 2.48 -20.88
CA GLY A 114 -7.10 2.37 -21.13
C GLY A 114 -7.98 3.11 -20.12
N HIS A 115 -7.58 3.20 -18.84
CA HIS A 115 -8.31 3.99 -17.85
C HIS A 115 -8.27 5.49 -18.17
N VAL A 116 -7.14 5.98 -18.70
CA VAL A 116 -6.98 7.37 -19.15
C VAL A 116 -7.89 7.64 -20.35
N THR A 117 -7.92 6.72 -21.31
CA THR A 117 -8.86 6.78 -22.46
C THR A 117 -10.33 6.76 -21.99
N GLY A 118 -10.65 5.99 -20.95
CA GLY A 118 -11.97 5.97 -20.28
C GLY A 118 -12.30 7.26 -19.50
N GLY A 119 -11.35 8.20 -19.43
CA GLY A 119 -11.54 9.55 -18.94
C GLY A 119 -11.02 9.84 -17.53
N ALA A 120 -10.21 8.94 -16.96
CA ALA A 120 -9.46 9.24 -15.74
C ALA A 120 -8.33 10.24 -16.04
N ALA A 121 -8.12 11.21 -15.16
CA ALA A 121 -7.02 12.16 -15.24
C ALA A 121 -5.71 11.59 -14.66
N GLY A 122 -5.80 10.59 -13.78
CA GLY A 122 -4.63 9.90 -13.25
C GLY A 122 -4.95 8.47 -12.82
N VAL A 123 -3.94 7.60 -12.91
CA VAL A 123 -4.04 6.17 -12.60
C VAL A 123 -2.88 5.78 -11.69
N PHE A 124 -3.21 5.13 -10.58
CA PHE A 124 -2.26 4.71 -9.56
C PHE A 124 -2.22 3.19 -9.50
N ILE A 125 -1.13 2.61 -10.00
CA ILE A 125 -0.91 1.17 -10.02
C ILE A 125 -0.52 0.73 -8.61
N ALA A 126 -1.37 -0.06 -7.97
CA ALA A 126 -1.15 -0.66 -6.65
C ALA A 126 -0.27 -1.92 -6.74
N ALA A 127 0.86 -1.80 -7.45
CA ALA A 127 1.88 -2.83 -7.63
C ALA A 127 3.20 -2.19 -8.10
N SER A 128 4.23 -3.02 -8.30
CA SER A 128 5.41 -2.61 -9.09
C SER A 128 5.08 -2.56 -10.58
N SER A 129 5.78 -1.68 -11.30
CA SER A 129 5.62 -1.53 -12.74
C SER A 129 6.96 -1.56 -13.46
N ALA A 130 6.97 -2.13 -14.67
CA ALA A 130 8.16 -2.26 -15.49
C ALA A 130 8.40 -1.04 -16.41
N ASP A 131 7.38 -0.22 -16.66
CA ASP A 131 7.40 0.87 -17.65
C ASP A 131 6.79 2.18 -17.12
N THR A 132 6.62 2.31 -15.80
CA THR A 132 6.36 3.61 -15.15
C THR A 132 7.15 3.80 -13.87
N ASN A 133 7.26 5.05 -13.45
CA ASN A 133 7.93 5.44 -12.22
C ASN A 133 7.15 4.98 -10.99
N THR A 134 7.87 4.42 -10.04
CA THR A 134 7.38 4.25 -8.67
C THR A 134 7.53 5.56 -7.91
N VAL A 135 6.46 6.02 -7.27
CA VAL A 135 6.41 7.26 -6.49
C VAL A 135 5.53 7.08 -5.25
N MET A 136 5.77 7.91 -4.25
CA MET A 136 4.96 8.04 -3.03
C MET A 136 4.66 9.51 -2.78
N ALA A 137 3.72 9.82 -1.88
CA ALA A 137 3.36 11.21 -1.55
C ALA A 137 4.58 12.07 -1.17
N SER A 138 5.55 11.49 -0.46
CA SER A 138 6.81 12.16 -0.06
C SER A 138 7.85 12.30 -1.17
N SER A 139 7.56 11.87 -2.41
CA SER A 139 8.46 12.05 -3.55
C SER A 139 8.52 13.52 -3.98
N ALA A 140 9.66 13.94 -4.53
CA ALA A 140 9.83 15.30 -5.05
C ALA A 140 8.73 15.65 -6.09
N LEU A 141 8.22 16.88 -6.02
CA LEU A 141 7.14 17.38 -6.87
C LEU A 141 7.41 17.20 -8.38
N GLU A 142 8.64 17.47 -8.81
CA GLU A 142 9.08 17.29 -10.20
C GLU A 142 8.94 15.83 -10.65
N ARG A 143 9.33 14.91 -9.78
CA ARG A 143 9.24 13.46 -10.03
C ARG A 143 7.79 13.00 -10.07
N LEU A 144 6.95 13.49 -9.18
CA LEU A 144 5.51 13.22 -9.20
C LEU A 144 4.90 13.68 -10.53
N SER A 145 5.12 14.95 -10.89
CA SER A 145 4.59 15.55 -12.12
C SER A 145 5.04 14.81 -13.38
N ALA A 146 6.32 14.43 -13.47
CA ALA A 146 6.86 13.67 -14.60
C ALA A 146 6.31 12.24 -14.71
N SER A 147 5.74 11.69 -13.63
CA SER A 147 5.23 10.32 -13.59
C SER A 147 3.77 10.22 -14.07
N LEU A 148 3.06 11.34 -14.19
CA LEU A 148 1.65 11.38 -14.57
C LEU A 148 1.45 11.12 -16.07
N PRO A 149 0.23 10.74 -16.52
CA PRO A 149 -0.95 10.43 -15.71
C PRO A 149 -0.94 9.05 -15.06
N VAL A 150 0.02 8.16 -15.36
CA VAL A 150 0.03 6.79 -14.83
C VAL A 150 1.32 6.53 -14.05
N CYS A 151 1.22 6.34 -12.74
CA CYS A 151 2.36 6.02 -11.88
C CYS A 151 2.09 4.77 -11.03
N ALA A 152 3.14 4.23 -10.43
CA ALA A 152 3.08 3.07 -9.56
C ALA A 152 3.42 3.43 -8.11
N VAL A 153 2.86 2.70 -7.15
CA VAL A 153 3.21 2.84 -5.72
C VAL A 153 4.30 1.85 -5.31
N GLY A 154 4.52 0.78 -6.09
CA GLY A 154 5.47 -0.28 -5.77
C GLY A 154 4.83 -1.41 -5.00
N THR A 155 5.61 -2.34 -4.44
CA THR A 155 5.06 -3.44 -3.62
C THR A 155 4.73 -2.98 -2.19
N PRO A 156 3.79 -3.62 -1.49
CA PRO A 156 3.43 -3.25 -0.11
C PRO A 156 4.62 -3.26 0.87
N ILE A 157 5.48 -4.29 0.81
CA ILE A 157 6.66 -4.38 1.67
C ILE A 157 7.67 -3.28 1.32
N GLY A 158 7.99 -3.10 0.03
CA GLY A 158 8.94 -2.07 -0.41
C GLY A 158 8.46 -0.66 -0.07
N ALA A 159 7.16 -0.38 -0.22
CA ALA A 159 6.54 0.88 0.15
C ALA A 159 6.61 1.14 1.67
N ALA A 160 6.54 0.10 2.51
CA ALA A 160 6.72 0.23 3.96
C ALA A 160 8.20 0.41 4.37
N VAL A 161 9.14 -0.27 3.69
CA VAL A 161 10.58 -0.19 4.00
C VAL A 161 11.20 1.13 3.54
N ALA A 162 10.81 1.64 2.37
CA ALA A 162 11.39 2.84 1.79
C ALA A 162 11.39 4.08 2.73
N PRO A 163 10.31 4.46 3.42
CA PRO A 163 10.34 5.61 4.31
C PRO A 163 11.20 5.38 5.56
N VAL A 164 11.32 4.15 6.04
CA VAL A 164 12.22 3.80 7.15
C VAL A 164 13.67 4.05 6.74
N LEU A 165 14.08 3.54 5.57
CA LEU A 165 15.43 3.77 5.05
C LEU A 165 15.67 5.24 4.70
N SER A 166 14.68 5.94 4.16
CA SER A 166 14.74 7.38 3.90
C SER A 166 15.00 8.16 5.20
N ALA A 167 14.33 7.82 6.30
CA ALA A 167 14.58 8.44 7.60
C ALA A 167 16.00 8.15 8.11
N LEU A 168 16.46 6.89 8.01
CA LEU A 168 17.80 6.49 8.45
C LEU A 168 18.91 7.19 7.67
N THR A 169 18.80 7.25 6.33
CA THR A 169 19.82 7.88 5.47
C THR A 169 20.02 9.38 5.73
N LYS A 170 19.10 10.04 6.44
CA LYS A 170 19.26 11.44 6.89
C LYS A 170 20.17 11.59 8.10
N VAL A 171 20.37 10.51 8.87
CA VAL A 171 21.13 10.53 10.14
C VAL A 171 22.40 9.70 10.06
N VAL A 172 22.39 8.59 9.32
CA VAL A 172 23.53 7.69 9.17
C VAL A 172 23.84 7.40 7.70
N GLU A 173 25.13 7.17 7.39
CA GLU A 173 25.54 6.71 6.07
C GLU A 173 25.39 5.19 5.95
N VAL A 174 24.34 4.76 5.27
CA VAL A 174 24.01 3.34 5.06
C VAL A 174 24.96 2.70 4.04
N GLU A 175 25.59 1.59 4.42
CA GLU A 175 26.46 0.79 3.56
C GLU A 175 25.70 -0.37 2.91
N HIS A 176 24.93 -1.13 3.68
CA HIS A 176 24.14 -2.25 3.18
C HIS A 176 22.93 -2.49 4.06
N VAL A 177 21.84 -2.94 3.45
CA VAL A 177 20.58 -3.27 4.13
C VAL A 177 20.19 -4.69 3.78
N ILE A 178 19.82 -5.47 4.78
CA ILE A 178 19.21 -6.78 4.60
C ILE A 178 17.89 -6.74 5.35
N TYR A 179 16.81 -7.18 4.71
CA TYR A 179 15.57 -7.38 5.44
C TYR A 179 14.86 -8.69 5.10
N THR A 180 14.11 -9.19 6.07
CA THR A 180 13.23 -10.34 5.94
C THR A 180 11.84 -9.95 6.41
N ALA A 181 10.86 -9.98 5.50
CA ALA A 181 9.46 -9.74 5.84
C ALA A 181 8.76 -11.05 6.24
N LEU A 182 8.10 -11.06 7.40
CA LEU A 182 7.27 -12.16 7.89
C LEU A 182 5.82 -11.69 7.82
N HIS A 183 5.02 -12.30 6.95
CA HIS A 183 3.64 -11.87 6.72
C HIS A 183 2.66 -13.04 6.62
N GLY A 184 1.37 -12.75 6.80
CA GLY A 184 0.32 -13.75 6.66
C GLY A 184 0.20 -14.31 5.24
N PRO A 185 -0.42 -15.49 5.10
CA PRO A 185 -0.58 -16.15 3.80
C PRO A 185 -1.44 -15.31 2.87
N GLN A 186 -1.05 -15.24 1.60
CA GLN A 186 -1.76 -14.46 0.59
C GLN A 186 -2.82 -15.31 -0.15
N PRO A 187 -3.93 -14.71 -0.59
CA PRO A 187 -4.89 -15.42 -1.43
C PRO A 187 -4.25 -15.84 -2.76
N PRO A 188 -4.71 -16.94 -3.37
CA PRO A 188 -4.27 -17.35 -4.71
C PRO A 188 -4.48 -16.24 -5.75
N HIS A 189 -3.57 -16.17 -6.72
CA HIS A 189 -3.71 -15.24 -7.83
C HIS A 189 -4.96 -15.58 -8.68
N PRO A 190 -5.73 -14.57 -9.14
CA PRO A 190 -7.04 -14.78 -9.79
C PRO A 190 -7.00 -15.59 -11.11
N ILE A 191 -5.86 -15.64 -11.81
CA ILE A 191 -5.72 -16.39 -13.09
C ILE A 191 -5.35 -17.88 -12.87
N GLY A 192 -5.74 -18.49 -11.75
CA GLY A 192 -5.59 -19.93 -11.51
C GLY A 192 -4.16 -20.44 -11.28
N ALA A 193 -3.16 -19.56 -11.27
CA ALA A 193 -1.83 -19.87 -10.77
C ALA A 193 -1.78 -19.62 -9.25
N LYS A 194 -1.35 -20.61 -8.47
CA LYS A 194 -1.29 -20.51 -7.00
C LYS A 194 -0.20 -19.54 -6.48
N SER A 195 0.53 -18.88 -7.39
CA SER A 195 1.62 -17.93 -7.15
C SER A 195 1.75 -16.99 -8.37
N GLU A 196 2.14 -15.73 -8.15
CA GLU A 196 2.56 -14.81 -9.22
C GLU A 196 3.81 -15.32 -9.96
N ASP A 197 4.70 -16.04 -9.26
CA ASP A 197 5.82 -16.75 -9.88
C ASP A 197 5.41 -18.18 -10.20
N ARG A 198 5.31 -18.50 -11.50
CA ARG A 198 5.02 -19.84 -12.02
C ARG A 198 6.01 -20.92 -11.57
N ARG A 199 7.15 -20.52 -11.01
CA ARG A 199 8.20 -21.42 -10.49
C ARG A 199 8.16 -21.57 -8.97
N ASP A 200 7.40 -20.75 -8.23
CA ASP A 200 7.29 -20.91 -6.78
C ASP A 200 6.18 -21.89 -6.40
N TRP A 201 6.50 -23.18 -6.48
CA TRP A 201 5.58 -24.26 -6.17
C TRP A 201 5.34 -24.45 -4.67
N ARG A 202 6.07 -23.72 -3.80
CA ARG A 202 5.86 -23.77 -2.35
C ARG A 202 4.46 -23.26 -1.99
N GLN A 203 3.99 -22.21 -2.67
CA GLN A 203 2.68 -21.60 -2.45
C GLN A 203 1.53 -22.59 -2.67
N ALA A 204 1.71 -23.53 -3.61
CA ALA A 204 0.71 -24.56 -3.89
C ALA A 204 0.50 -25.53 -2.71
N ARG A 205 1.53 -25.73 -1.88
CA ARG A 205 1.47 -26.55 -0.67
C ARG A 205 1.01 -25.73 0.53
N LEU A 206 1.49 -24.49 0.65
CA LEU A 206 1.24 -23.63 1.80
C LEU A 206 -0.26 -23.41 2.04
N GLN A 207 -1.07 -23.27 0.98
CA GLN A 207 -2.52 -23.04 1.11
C GLN A 207 -3.24 -24.08 1.96
N SER A 208 -2.87 -25.36 1.85
CA SER A 208 -3.49 -26.44 2.63
C SER A 208 -3.03 -26.49 4.09
N PHE A 209 -1.95 -25.77 4.43
CA PHE A 209 -1.33 -25.74 5.75
C PHE A 209 -1.18 -24.31 6.28
N ALA A 210 -2.00 -23.37 5.80
CA ALA A 210 -1.85 -21.94 6.09
C ALA A 210 -1.88 -21.61 7.60
N SER A 211 -2.49 -22.47 8.41
CA SER A 211 -2.56 -22.34 9.87
C SER A 211 -1.36 -22.91 10.63
N CYS A 212 -0.43 -23.61 9.98
CA CYS A 212 0.67 -24.29 10.69
C CYS A 212 1.99 -24.44 9.90
N ALA A 213 2.07 -23.96 8.67
CA ALA A 213 3.29 -24.03 7.84
C ALA A 213 3.83 -22.64 7.52
N MET A 214 5.15 -22.59 7.32
CA MET A 214 5.85 -21.42 6.81
C MET A 214 6.49 -21.74 5.46
N ALA A 215 6.56 -20.75 4.58
CA ALA A 215 7.28 -20.89 3.32
C ALA A 215 7.93 -19.56 2.93
N SER A 216 9.14 -19.64 2.38
CA SER A 216 9.74 -18.50 1.70
C SER A 216 8.84 -18.05 0.55
N SER A 217 8.61 -16.75 0.43
CA SER A 217 7.96 -16.10 -0.69
C SER A 217 8.96 -15.22 -1.43
N ARG A 218 8.71 -15.00 -2.72
CA ARG A 218 9.46 -14.00 -3.46
C ARG A 218 9.04 -12.62 -2.96
N ASP A 219 10.03 -11.78 -2.69
CA ASP A 219 9.81 -10.36 -2.40
C ASP A 219 10.55 -9.50 -3.45
N ASN A 220 9.81 -8.56 -4.04
CA ASN A 220 10.36 -7.58 -4.97
C ASN A 220 10.43 -6.18 -4.31
N GLY A 221 10.33 -6.09 -2.98
CA GLY A 221 10.40 -4.82 -2.26
C GLY A 221 11.72 -4.07 -2.46
N ALA A 222 12.84 -4.77 -2.68
CA ALA A 222 14.11 -4.13 -3.02
C ALA A 222 14.03 -3.29 -4.30
N GLU A 223 13.32 -3.75 -5.34
CA GLU A 223 13.14 -2.98 -6.59
C GLU A 223 12.34 -1.69 -6.35
N THR A 224 11.32 -1.77 -5.49
CA THR A 224 10.55 -0.60 -5.05
C THR A 224 11.43 0.39 -4.28
N VAL A 225 12.26 -0.11 -3.37
CA VAL A 225 13.23 0.73 -2.62
C VAL A 225 14.25 1.36 -3.57
N PHE A 226 14.81 0.63 -4.53
CA PHE A 226 15.75 1.18 -5.51
C PHE A 226 15.15 2.28 -6.36
N SER A 227 13.88 2.12 -6.73
CA SER A 227 13.16 3.16 -7.47
C SER A 227 12.97 4.41 -6.59
N LEU A 228 12.52 4.26 -5.36
CA LEU A 228 12.22 5.39 -4.46
C LEU A 228 13.49 6.05 -3.89
N LEU A 229 14.53 5.28 -3.62
CA LEU A 229 15.82 5.69 -3.06
C LEU A 229 16.97 5.21 -3.96
N PRO A 230 17.25 5.89 -5.09
CA PRO A 230 18.24 5.43 -6.07
C PRO A 230 19.66 5.28 -5.51
N HIS A 231 20.03 6.06 -4.48
CA HIS A 231 21.32 5.97 -3.82
C HIS A 231 21.53 4.67 -3.03
N LEU A 232 20.46 3.89 -2.78
CA LEU A 232 20.53 2.56 -2.18
C LEU A 232 20.46 1.43 -3.23
N SER A 233 20.51 1.76 -4.53
CA SER A 233 20.45 0.75 -5.59
C SER A 233 21.62 -0.24 -5.50
N GLY A 234 21.32 -1.54 -5.40
CA GLY A 234 22.32 -2.58 -5.19
C GLY A 234 22.78 -2.77 -3.74
N HIS A 235 22.36 -1.90 -2.82
CA HIS A 235 22.70 -1.95 -1.39
C HIS A 235 21.60 -2.57 -0.51
N VAL A 236 20.52 -3.08 -1.11
CA VAL A 236 19.39 -3.68 -0.38
C VAL A 236 19.20 -5.12 -0.82
N SER A 237 19.22 -6.04 0.15
CA SER A 237 18.90 -7.45 -0.03
C SER A 237 17.58 -7.76 0.69
N ALA A 238 16.64 -8.35 -0.02
CA ALA A 238 15.28 -8.58 0.46
C ALA A 238 14.91 -10.05 0.45
N SER A 239 14.18 -10.50 1.46
CA SER A 239 13.53 -11.80 1.46
C SER A 239 12.20 -11.73 2.20
N ALA A 240 11.34 -12.73 2.00
CA ALA A 240 10.08 -12.82 2.73
C ALA A 240 9.71 -14.27 3.04
N PHE A 241 8.92 -14.43 4.10
CA PHE A 241 8.26 -15.66 4.47
C PHE A 241 6.78 -15.39 4.72
N GLN A 242 5.95 -16.28 4.18
CA GLN A 242 4.59 -16.43 4.64
C GLN A 242 4.57 -17.32 5.89
N VAL A 243 3.92 -16.84 6.94
CA VAL A 243 3.85 -17.49 8.25
C VAL A 243 2.39 -17.62 8.73
N PRO A 244 2.07 -18.51 9.68
CA PRO A 244 0.71 -18.74 10.21
C PRO A 244 0.12 -17.60 11.06
N VAL A 245 0.14 -16.37 10.55
CA VAL A 245 -0.51 -15.21 11.14
C VAL A 245 -1.60 -14.71 10.20
N VAL A 246 -2.74 -14.28 10.75
CA VAL A 246 -3.87 -13.82 9.93
C VAL A 246 -3.55 -12.47 9.28
N GLN A 247 -3.04 -11.52 10.07
CA GLN A 247 -2.70 -10.17 9.67
C GLN A 247 -1.64 -9.60 10.62
N GLY A 248 -1.00 -8.51 10.23
CA GLY A 248 0.18 -7.97 10.88
C GLY A 248 1.45 -8.60 10.31
N CYS A 249 2.40 -7.75 9.96
CA CYS A 249 3.70 -8.12 9.39
C CYS A 249 4.82 -7.67 10.31
N ALA A 250 5.83 -8.51 10.45
CA ALA A 250 7.11 -8.13 11.03
C ALA A 250 8.14 -7.98 9.90
N ILE A 251 8.89 -6.88 9.89
CA ILE A 251 10.06 -6.71 9.03
C ILE A 251 11.27 -6.75 9.95
N ASP A 252 12.04 -7.84 9.84
CA ASP A 252 13.37 -7.96 10.42
C ASP A 252 14.34 -7.20 9.52
N LEU A 253 14.95 -6.13 10.03
CA LEU A 253 15.76 -5.18 9.29
C LEU A 253 17.15 -5.08 9.90
N VAL A 254 18.18 -5.44 9.12
CA VAL A 254 19.59 -5.26 9.46
C VAL A 254 20.18 -4.16 8.59
N VAL A 255 20.75 -3.15 9.22
CA VAL A 255 21.41 -2.02 8.57
C VAL A 255 22.87 -1.99 8.96
N TYR A 256 23.74 -2.01 7.95
CA TYR A 256 25.15 -1.73 8.09
C TYR A 256 25.40 -0.26 7.79
N THR A 257 26.14 0.42 8.65
CA THR A 257 26.55 1.82 8.48
C THR A 257 28.05 1.89 8.21
N LYS A 258 28.48 2.84 7.37
CA LYS A 258 29.90 3.00 7.05
C LYS A 258 30.71 3.40 8.28
N GLU A 259 30.15 4.31 9.07
CA GLU A 259 30.70 4.78 10.34
C GLU A 259 29.88 4.28 11.52
N ALA A 260 30.50 4.20 12.69
CA ALA A 260 29.82 3.78 13.90
C ALA A 260 28.74 4.80 14.30
N ALA A 261 27.54 4.32 14.59
CA ALA A 261 26.43 5.10 15.12
C ALA A 261 25.93 4.49 16.44
N SER A 262 25.40 5.32 17.33
CA SER A 262 24.76 4.82 18.54
C SER A 262 23.33 4.36 18.25
N ALA A 263 22.78 3.51 19.13
CA ALA A 263 21.37 3.13 19.06
C ALA A 263 20.45 4.35 19.19
N ASP A 264 20.86 5.37 19.94
CA ASP A 264 20.12 6.62 20.11
C ASP A 264 20.12 7.46 18.82
N ASP A 265 21.24 7.51 18.09
CA ASP A 265 21.32 8.17 16.78
C ASP A 265 20.33 7.52 15.81
N VAL A 266 20.32 6.19 15.75
CA VAL A 266 19.39 5.42 14.90
C VAL A 266 17.94 5.66 15.32
N ALA A 267 17.64 5.64 16.62
CA ALA A 267 16.29 5.92 17.13
C ALA A 267 15.84 7.36 16.82
N SER A 268 16.75 8.33 16.85
CA SER A 268 16.47 9.75 16.57
C SER A 268 15.94 9.98 15.15
N ALA A 269 16.32 9.14 14.19
CA ALA A 269 15.81 9.19 12.82
C ALA A 269 14.28 9.08 12.75
N PHE A 270 13.67 8.41 13.73
CA PHE A 270 12.23 8.14 13.79
C PHE A 270 11.49 9.10 14.73
N ALA A 271 12.20 9.90 15.53
CA ALA A 271 11.59 10.91 16.39
C ALA A 271 10.97 12.06 15.56
N HIS A 272 11.60 12.41 14.43
CA HIS A 272 11.16 13.48 13.54
C HIS A 272 10.03 13.08 12.59
N THR A 273 9.86 11.78 12.30
CA THR A 273 8.74 11.27 11.47
C THR A 273 7.41 11.21 12.22
N ALA A 274 7.44 11.37 13.54
CA ALA A 274 6.24 11.39 14.38
C ALA A 274 5.55 12.77 14.45
N GLY A 275 6.24 13.85 14.05
CA GLY A 275 5.78 15.24 14.17
C GLY A 275 4.99 15.76 12.96
N ASP A 276 3.83 16.37 13.25
CA ASP A 276 2.88 17.16 12.47
C ASP A 276 3.00 17.26 10.93
N SER A 277 1.87 16.96 10.27
CA SER A 277 1.38 17.41 8.95
C SER A 277 1.37 16.48 7.72
N GLU A 278 1.68 15.18 7.83
CA GLU A 278 1.36 14.22 6.74
C GLU A 278 0.35 13.14 7.16
N PRO A 279 -0.80 12.99 6.46
CA PRO A 279 -1.93 12.28 7.02
C PRO A 279 -1.92 10.75 6.96
N ALA A 280 -0.94 10.02 6.40
CA ALA A 280 -1.21 8.57 6.22
C ALA A 280 -0.09 7.53 6.21
N ALA A 281 1.17 7.85 6.48
CA ALA A 281 2.22 6.82 6.59
C ALA A 281 3.32 7.25 7.56
N LYS A 282 3.14 6.94 8.85
CA LYS A 282 4.07 7.35 9.91
C LYS A 282 4.99 6.21 10.29
N VAL A 283 6.23 6.55 10.65
CA VAL A 283 7.13 5.66 11.37
C VAL A 283 7.22 6.18 12.80
N CYS A 284 6.89 5.32 13.76
CA CYS A 284 6.86 5.65 15.17
C CYS A 284 7.62 4.60 15.98
N ILE A 285 8.16 4.99 17.14
CA ILE A 285 8.70 4.04 18.11
C ILE A 285 7.53 3.41 18.89
N ALA A 286 7.55 2.08 19.03
CA ALA A 286 6.55 1.33 19.76
C ALA A 286 6.55 1.68 21.26
N ASN A 287 5.36 1.81 21.85
CA ASN A 287 5.18 2.04 23.28
C ASN A 287 5.10 0.70 24.03
N GLY A 288 6.22 -0.02 24.07
CA GLY A 288 6.35 -1.31 24.76
C GLY A 288 6.47 -2.50 23.80
N PRO A 289 6.53 -3.73 24.36
CA PRO A 289 6.72 -4.95 23.59
C PRO A 289 5.45 -5.26 22.77
N MET A 290 5.58 -5.25 21.44
CA MET A 290 4.47 -5.50 20.51
C MET A 290 4.46 -6.93 19.98
N ILE A 291 3.28 -7.40 19.60
CA ILE A 291 3.06 -8.58 18.76
C ILE A 291 2.26 -8.19 17.51
N SER A 292 2.18 -9.10 16.52
CA SER A 292 1.63 -8.78 15.19
C SER A 292 0.22 -8.19 15.22
N VAL A 293 -0.61 -8.61 16.18
CA VAL A 293 -2.00 -8.15 16.28
C VAL A 293 -2.13 -6.70 16.74
N ASP A 294 -1.12 -6.16 17.41
CA ASP A 294 -1.15 -4.81 17.98
C ASP A 294 -1.04 -3.72 16.91
N CYS A 295 -0.51 -4.05 15.72
CA CYS A 295 -0.42 -3.11 14.60
C CYS A 295 -1.65 -3.13 13.66
N ILE A 296 -2.55 -4.11 13.82
CA ILE A 296 -3.69 -4.31 12.92
C ILE A 296 -4.64 -3.11 12.96
N GLY A 297 -5.07 -2.65 11.78
CA GLY A 297 -5.94 -1.49 11.61
C GLY A 297 -5.21 -0.15 11.65
N SER A 298 -3.89 -0.14 11.86
CA SER A 298 -3.09 1.08 11.84
C SER A 298 -2.41 1.30 10.48
N SER A 299 -2.31 2.55 10.04
CA SER A 299 -1.47 2.96 8.92
C SER A 299 -0.06 3.40 9.36
N THR A 300 0.38 2.97 10.54
CA THR A 300 1.67 3.32 11.14
C THR A 300 2.62 2.12 11.08
N ILE A 301 3.89 2.38 10.80
CA ILE A 301 4.99 1.44 10.99
C ILE A 301 5.56 1.67 12.39
N PHE A 302 5.59 0.62 13.20
CA PHE A 302 6.08 0.67 14.57
C PHE A 302 7.46 0.04 14.68
N LEU A 303 8.45 0.83 15.06
CA LEU A 303 9.77 0.32 15.42
C LEU A 303 9.74 -0.24 16.85
N ASP A 304 9.99 -1.53 16.98
CA ASP A 304 10.19 -2.17 18.29
C ASP A 304 11.63 -1.92 18.77
N ALA A 305 11.80 -0.82 19.51
CA ALA A 305 13.08 -0.46 20.12
C ALA A 305 13.55 -1.50 21.14
N THR A 306 12.65 -2.25 21.79
CA THR A 306 13.01 -3.24 22.82
C THR A 306 13.64 -4.50 22.21
N SER A 307 13.27 -4.82 20.98
CA SER A 307 13.83 -5.90 20.17
C SER A 307 15.05 -5.48 19.35
N SER A 308 15.32 -4.18 19.25
CA SER A 308 16.44 -3.64 18.47
C SER A 308 17.79 -3.91 19.15
N ARG A 309 18.83 -4.20 18.37
CA ARG A 309 20.18 -4.53 18.85
C ARG A 309 21.21 -3.82 17.97
N SER A 310 22.33 -3.43 18.56
CA SER A 310 23.47 -2.89 17.82
C SER A 310 24.72 -3.70 18.14
N SER A 311 25.61 -3.85 17.16
CA SER A 311 26.92 -4.47 17.37
C SER A 311 27.79 -3.63 18.31
N ALA A 312 28.79 -4.26 18.93
CA ALA A 312 29.68 -3.60 19.87
C ALA A 312 30.54 -2.49 19.22
N ASP A 313 30.80 -2.58 17.91
CA ASP A 313 31.51 -1.56 17.12
C ASP A 313 30.59 -0.46 16.58
N GLY A 314 29.27 -0.55 16.81
CA GLY A 314 28.28 0.45 16.39
C GLY A 314 28.03 0.51 14.89
N LYS A 315 28.48 -0.47 14.08
CA LYS A 315 28.30 -0.46 12.62
C LYS A 315 27.14 -1.30 12.11
N LEU A 316 26.57 -2.16 12.93
CA LEU A 316 25.44 -3.02 12.58
C LEU A 316 24.29 -2.75 13.53
N HIS A 317 23.12 -2.43 12.97
CA HIS A 317 21.88 -2.22 13.68
C HIS A 317 20.82 -3.18 13.19
N HIS A 318 20.31 -4.02 14.08
CA HIS A 318 19.18 -4.89 13.87
C HIS A 318 17.94 -4.28 14.50
N MET A 319 16.87 -4.16 13.73
CA MET A 319 15.61 -3.54 14.11
C MET A 319 14.45 -4.44 13.70
N VAL A 320 13.37 -4.40 14.48
CA VAL A 320 12.13 -5.09 14.13
C VAL A 320 11.04 -4.05 13.93
N LEU A 321 10.38 -4.10 12.78
CA LEU A 321 9.26 -3.21 12.46
C LEU A 321 7.96 -4.01 12.43
N TRP A 322 6.93 -3.51 13.10
CA TRP A 322 5.57 -4.04 13.02
C TRP A 322 4.71 -3.16 12.14
N VAL A 323 4.00 -3.76 11.19
CA VAL A 323 3.15 -3.01 10.24
C VAL A 323 1.95 -3.84 9.81
N ASP A 324 0.77 -3.23 9.79
CA ASP A 324 -0.34 -3.74 9.01
C ASP A 324 -0.15 -3.29 7.55
N LEU A 325 0.44 -4.19 6.75
CA LEU A 325 0.78 -3.88 5.35
C LEU A 325 -0.43 -3.41 4.54
N GLU A 326 -1.62 -3.95 4.80
CA GLU A 326 -2.81 -3.60 4.02
C GLU A 326 -3.27 -2.17 4.33
N CYS A 327 -3.40 -1.85 5.62
CA CYS A 327 -3.79 -0.51 6.08
C CYS A 327 -2.73 0.54 5.71
N TYR A 328 -1.46 0.24 5.94
CA TYR A 328 -0.35 1.13 5.59
C TYR A 328 -0.30 1.40 4.08
N TYR A 329 -0.29 0.35 3.25
CA TYR A 329 -0.16 0.49 1.80
C TYR A 329 -1.33 1.25 1.19
N THR A 330 -2.54 0.99 1.69
CA THR A 330 -3.74 1.72 1.28
C THR A 330 -3.65 3.19 1.64
N ALA A 331 -3.19 3.52 2.85
CA ALA A 331 -3.05 4.89 3.29
C ALA A 331 -1.98 5.64 2.47
N ALA A 332 -0.87 4.98 2.12
CA ALA A 332 0.15 5.51 1.22
C ALA A 332 -0.41 5.78 -0.19
N LEU A 333 -1.20 4.84 -0.73
CA LEU A 333 -1.87 4.97 -2.03
C LEU A 333 -2.84 6.15 -2.05
N LEU A 334 -3.72 6.27 -1.06
CA LEU A 334 -4.68 7.37 -0.96
C LEU A 334 -3.99 8.73 -0.72
N SER A 335 -2.87 8.76 0.02
CA SER A 335 -2.07 9.98 0.19
C SER A 335 -1.47 10.45 -1.12
N LEU A 336 -0.94 9.53 -1.93
CA LEU A 336 -0.40 9.85 -3.23
C LEU A 336 -1.46 10.45 -4.16
N VAL A 337 -2.70 9.94 -4.12
CA VAL A 337 -3.82 10.51 -4.88
C VAL A 337 -4.09 11.96 -4.48
N LYS A 338 -4.10 12.25 -3.18
CA LYS A 338 -4.31 13.61 -2.65
C LYS A 338 -3.20 14.56 -3.08
N GLU A 339 -1.96 14.10 -3.00
CA GLU A 339 -0.81 14.90 -3.40
C GLU A 339 -0.86 15.22 -4.89
N VAL A 340 -1.10 14.23 -5.74
CA VAL A 340 -1.27 14.43 -7.19
C VAL A 340 -2.46 15.35 -7.49
N HIS A 341 -3.55 15.26 -6.72
CA HIS A 341 -4.66 16.19 -6.87
C HIS A 341 -4.29 17.64 -6.54
N ALA A 342 -3.48 17.87 -5.50
CA ALA A 342 -2.99 19.20 -5.18
C ALA A 342 -2.12 19.79 -6.31
N ILE A 343 -1.33 18.94 -6.99
CA ILE A 343 -0.56 19.33 -8.19
C ILE A 343 -1.49 19.76 -9.32
N HIS A 344 -2.49 18.92 -9.66
CA HIS A 344 -3.45 19.25 -10.73
C HIS A 344 -4.33 20.47 -10.41
N ALA A 345 -4.62 20.73 -9.14
CA ALA A 345 -5.43 21.86 -8.70
C ALA A 345 -4.63 23.18 -8.59
N SER A 346 -3.30 23.11 -8.56
CA SER A 346 -2.45 24.30 -8.53
C SER A 346 -2.49 24.99 -9.90
N PRO A 347 -2.76 26.31 -9.97
CA PRO A 347 -2.76 27.02 -11.24
C PRO A 347 -1.36 26.90 -11.87
N SER A 348 -1.32 26.37 -13.10
CA SER A 348 -0.13 26.40 -13.94
C SER A 348 0.35 27.86 -14.02
N SER A 349 1.52 28.13 -13.45
CA SER A 349 2.18 29.43 -13.50
C SER A 349 2.65 29.78 -14.90
#